data_AF-A0A7J8TVV1-F1
#
_entry.id   AF-A0A7J8TVV1-F1
#
_cell.length_a   1.000
_cell.length_b   1.000
_cell.length_c   1.000
_cell.angle_alpha   90.00
_cell.angle_beta   90.00
_cell.angle_gamma   90.00
#
_symmetry.space_group_name_H-M   'P 1'
#
loop_
_entity.id
_entity.type
_entity.pdbx_description
1 polymer ?
#
loop_
_entity_poly.entity_id
_entity_poly.type
_entity_poly.pdbx_seq_one_letter_code
_entity_poly.pdbx_strand_id
1 'polypeptide(L)'
;MLNDDFRIYNLLNKPMFPVTPIENKWEKPSWGMVKINFDTTVPNKKMSFGMIVRDLDGFVSGGGIIEIDTQVEWAEIKAFKESILCDINRKFGDVIFETDN
;
A
#
# COMPACT_ATOMS: atom_id res chain seq x y z
N MET A 1 21.64 15.45 0.70
CA MET A 1 21.79 14.97 -0.69
C MET A 1 20.58 14.11 -0.98
N LEU A 2 19.68 14.58 -1.85
CA LEU A 2 18.57 13.79 -2.36
C LEU A 2 19.18 12.82 -3.38
N ASN A 3 19.08 11.52 -3.13
CA ASN A 3 19.62 10.49 -4.01
C ASN A 3 18.79 10.47 -5.31
N ASP A 4 19.44 10.31 -6.47
CA ASP A 4 18.82 10.33 -7.81
C ASP A 4 17.79 9.19 -8.06
N ASP A 5 17.58 8.34 -7.05
CA ASP A 5 16.81 7.10 -7.13
C ASP A 5 15.28 7.27 -6.99
N PHE A 6 14.78 8.47 -6.68
CA PHE A 6 13.33 8.73 -6.62
C PHE A 6 12.90 9.81 -7.62
N ARG A 7 12.31 9.38 -8.74
CA ARG A 7 11.68 10.26 -9.75
C ARG A 7 10.20 9.92 -9.89
N ILE A 8 9.34 10.83 -9.45
CA ILE A 8 7.90 10.78 -9.74
C ILE A 8 7.69 11.33 -11.16
N TYR A 9 7.44 10.47 -12.13
CA TYR A 9 7.09 10.90 -13.48
C TYR A 9 5.61 11.29 -13.52
N ASN A 10 5.36 12.59 -13.66
CA ASN A 10 4.03 13.13 -13.81
C ASN A 10 3.49 12.72 -15.21
N LEU A 11 2.54 11.78 -15.27
CA LEU A 11 2.03 11.16 -16.51
C LEU A 11 1.10 12.07 -17.36
N LEU A 12 1.10 13.38 -17.11
CA LEU A 12 0.13 14.29 -17.71
C LEU A 12 0.51 14.80 -19.10
N ASN A 13 1.73 14.58 -19.58
CA ASN A 13 2.17 15.04 -20.91
C ASN A 13 2.57 13.87 -21.82
N LYS A 14 1.91 13.76 -22.97
CA LYS A 14 2.21 12.77 -24.02
C LYS A 14 3.49 13.18 -24.78
N PRO A 15 4.49 12.31 -24.93
CA PRO A 15 5.74 12.65 -25.62
C PRO A 15 5.53 12.84 -27.13
N MET A 16 6.16 13.87 -27.70
CA MET A 16 6.03 14.27 -29.11
C MET A 16 6.89 13.46 -30.11
N PHE A 17 7.75 12.55 -29.65
CA PHE A 17 8.60 11.73 -30.53
C PHE A 17 8.35 10.23 -30.31
N PRO A 18 8.44 9.40 -31.37
CA PRO A 18 8.30 7.96 -31.25
C PRO A 18 9.50 7.40 -30.48
N VAL A 19 9.28 7.08 -29.21
CA VAL A 19 10.24 6.35 -28.38
C VAL A 19 10.21 4.89 -28.85
N THR A 20 11.33 4.39 -29.38
CA THR A 20 11.55 2.95 -29.53
C THR A 20 11.36 2.31 -28.17
N PRO A 21 10.36 1.42 -27.96
CA PRO A 21 10.18 0.77 -26.68
C PRO A 21 11.34 -0.20 -26.49
N ILE A 22 12.33 0.21 -25.69
CA ILE A 22 13.22 -0.76 -25.06
C ILE A 22 12.33 -1.58 -24.12
N GLU A 23 12.37 -2.90 -24.23
CA GLU A 23 11.56 -3.82 -23.45
C GLU A 23 11.73 -3.56 -21.95
N ASN A 24 10.76 -2.86 -21.36
CA ASN A 24 10.69 -2.61 -19.94
C ASN A 24 10.46 -3.93 -19.20
N LYS A 25 11.33 -4.26 -18.24
CA LYS A 25 10.95 -5.15 -17.16
C LYS A 25 11.37 -4.55 -15.83
N TRP A 26 10.48 -3.78 -15.22
CA TRP A 26 10.49 -3.61 -13.77
C TRP A 26 10.08 -4.95 -13.17
N GLU A 27 11.03 -5.73 -12.66
CA GLU A 27 10.75 -7.00 -11.98
C GLU A 27 11.01 -6.88 -10.48
N LYS A 28 9.94 -6.98 -9.71
CA LYS A 28 10.01 -7.44 -8.32
C LYS A 28 8.93 -8.48 -8.09
N PRO A 29 9.25 -9.77 -8.27
CA PRO A 29 8.68 -10.76 -7.36
C PRO A 29 9.47 -12.09 -7.26
N SER A 30 9.73 -12.56 -6.03
CA SER A 30 9.40 -13.93 -5.63
C SER A 30 8.93 -13.85 -4.18
N TRP A 31 7.62 -13.94 -3.97
CA TRP A 31 6.96 -13.56 -2.71
C TRP A 31 7.48 -14.38 -1.53
N GLY A 32 8.30 -13.72 -0.70
CA GLY A 32 8.53 -14.09 0.68
C GLY A 32 7.54 -13.37 1.61
N MET A 33 7.96 -13.17 2.86
CA MET A 33 7.16 -12.50 3.87
C MET A 33 6.83 -11.05 3.47
N VAL A 34 5.55 -10.65 3.58
CA VAL A 34 5.10 -9.28 3.33
C VAL A 34 4.77 -8.56 4.63
N LYS A 35 4.89 -7.24 4.63
CA LYS A 35 4.49 -6.36 5.71
C LYS A 35 3.24 -5.59 5.30
N ILE A 36 2.23 -5.64 6.15
CA ILE A 36 1.01 -4.85 6.01
C ILE A 36 1.01 -3.80 7.12
N ASN A 37 1.28 -2.56 6.73
CA ASN A 37 1.07 -1.42 7.62
C ASN A 37 -0.37 -0.96 7.47
N PHE A 38 -1.06 -0.78 8.58
CA PHE A 38 -2.39 -0.22 8.60
C PHE A 38 -2.47 0.86 9.67
N ASP A 39 -3.29 1.85 9.41
CA ASP A 39 -3.53 2.97 10.33
C ASP A 39 -4.96 3.46 10.16
N THR A 40 -5.53 4.01 11.23
CA THR A 40 -6.86 4.55 11.23
C THR A 40 -6.88 6.03 11.60
N THR A 41 -7.63 6.80 10.83
CA THR A 41 -7.98 8.16 11.19
C THR A 41 -9.47 8.26 11.51
N VAL A 42 -9.83 9.11 12.48
CA VAL A 42 -11.23 9.32 12.87
C VAL A 42 -11.62 10.81 12.84
N PRO A 43 -11.57 11.46 11.66
CA PRO A 43 -12.01 12.84 11.52
C PRO A 43 -13.52 12.96 11.74
N ASN A 44 -13.95 13.90 12.57
CA ASN A 44 -15.37 14.25 12.74
C ASN A 44 -16.31 13.05 13.02
N LYS A 45 -15.86 12.08 13.83
CA LYS A 45 -16.58 10.83 14.16
C LYS A 45 -16.83 9.88 12.98
N LYS A 46 -16.20 10.12 11.83
CA LYS A 46 -16.15 9.17 10.72
C LYS A 46 -14.81 8.47 10.75
N MET A 47 -14.83 7.15 10.71
CA MET A 47 -13.61 6.36 10.70
C MET A 47 -13.18 6.14 9.24
N SER A 48 -11.89 6.21 8.97
CA SER A 48 -11.31 5.80 7.70
C SER A 48 -9.99 5.14 8.01
N PHE A 49 -9.69 4.02 7.35
CA PHE A 49 -8.39 3.37 7.53
C PHE A 49 -7.65 3.28 6.21
N GLY A 50 -6.33 3.40 6.30
CA GLY A 50 -5.39 3.21 5.22
C GLY A 50 -4.57 1.96 5.46
N MET A 51 -4.19 1.29 4.38
CA MET A 51 -3.30 0.14 4.45
C MET A 51 -2.30 0.20 3.29
N ILE A 52 -1.06 -0.18 3.58
CA ILE A 52 0.02 -0.35 2.62
C ILE A 52 0.59 -1.76 2.74
N VAL A 53 0.67 -2.46 1.62
CA VAL A 53 1.35 -3.74 1.50
C VAL A 53 2.73 -3.51 0.90
N ARG A 54 3.76 -3.96 1.59
CA ARG A 54 5.16 -3.85 1.16
C ARG A 54 5.92 -5.14 1.48
N ASP A 55 7.09 -5.31 0.89
CA ASP A 55 8.01 -6.37 1.33
C ASP A 55 8.93 -5.90 2.46
N LEU A 56 9.85 -6.78 2.86
CA LEU A 56 10.88 -6.52 3.85
C LEU A 56 11.77 -5.32 3.50
N ASP A 57 12.09 -5.13 2.22
CA ASP A 57 12.92 -4.02 1.73
C ASP A 57 12.15 -2.70 1.58
N GLY A 58 10.84 -2.71 1.87
CA GLY A 58 10.00 -1.52 1.87
C GLY A 58 9.40 -1.14 0.51
N PHE A 59 9.56 -1.97 -0.52
CA PHE A 59 8.89 -1.74 -1.79
C PHE A 59 7.39 -2.05 -1.65
N VAL A 60 6.58 -1.05 -2.00
CA VAL A 60 5.13 -1.08 -1.93
C VAL A 60 4.55 -1.82 -3.13
N SER A 61 3.87 -2.93 -2.88
CA SER A 61 3.16 -3.71 -3.90
C SER A 61 1.69 -3.29 -4.04
N GLY A 62 1.16 -2.54 -3.08
CA GLY A 62 -0.17 -1.97 -3.16
C GLY A 62 -0.62 -1.29 -1.87
N GLY A 63 -1.84 -0.78 -1.89
CA GLY A 63 -2.48 -0.19 -0.73
C GLY A 63 -3.96 0.02 -0.98
N GLY A 64 -4.66 0.50 0.04
CA GLY A 64 -6.08 0.79 -0.02
C GLY A 64 -6.49 1.76 1.07
N ILE A 65 -7.60 2.46 0.82
CA ILE A 65 -8.28 3.29 1.80
C ILE A 65 -9.72 2.79 1.85
N ILE A 66 -10.26 2.60 3.04
CA ILE A 66 -11.68 2.29 3.22
C ILE A 66 -12.24 3.29 4.23
N GLU A 67 -13.31 3.95 3.83
CA GLU A 67 -14.14 4.75 4.72
C GLU A 67 -15.15 3.84 5.42
N ILE A 68 -15.17 3.88 6.75
CA ILE A 68 -16.06 3.06 7.57
C ILE A 68 -16.93 4.01 8.40
N ASP A 69 -18.23 4.03 8.13
CA ASP A 69 -19.20 4.85 8.85
C ASP A 69 -19.58 4.20 10.20
N THR A 70 -18.63 4.15 11.15
CA THR A 70 -18.82 3.49 12.45
C THR A 70 -18.13 4.20 13.62
N GLN A 71 -18.49 3.81 14.85
CA GLN A 71 -17.96 4.38 16.09
C GLN A 71 -16.45 4.14 16.30
N VAL A 72 -15.82 5.17 16.88
CA VAL A 72 -14.37 5.38 17.08
C VAL A 72 -13.68 4.29 17.90
N GLU A 73 -14.38 3.68 18.86
CA GLU A 73 -13.77 2.81 19.89
C GLU A 73 -13.15 1.51 19.34
N TRP A 74 -13.53 1.08 18.15
CA TRP A 74 -13.03 -0.15 17.51
C TRP A 74 -12.31 0.11 16.20
N ALA A 75 -11.80 1.33 16.03
CA ALA A 75 -11.16 1.80 14.81
C ALA A 75 -9.99 0.90 14.37
N GLU A 76 -8.95 0.80 15.18
CA GLU A 76 -7.76 -0.02 14.89
C GLU A 76 -8.09 -1.50 14.68
N ILE A 77 -9.00 -2.06 15.49
CA ILE A 77 -9.38 -3.47 15.38
C ILE A 77 -10.11 -3.75 14.06
N LYS A 78 -10.86 -2.80 13.54
CA LYS A 78 -11.48 -2.91 12.21
C LYS A 78 -10.45 -2.76 11.10
N ALA A 79 -9.53 -1.81 11.20
CA ALA A 79 -8.43 -1.69 10.24
C ALA A 79 -7.58 -2.95 10.18
N PHE A 80 -7.32 -3.58 11.33
CA PHE A 80 -6.64 -4.86 11.39
C PHE A 80 -7.44 -5.99 10.73
N LYS A 81 -8.75 -6.09 11.00
CA LYS A 81 -9.62 -7.08 10.37
C LYS A 81 -9.62 -6.96 8.84
N GLU A 82 -9.72 -5.74 8.33
CA GLU A 82 -9.72 -5.49 6.88
C GLU A 82 -8.34 -5.78 6.25
N SER A 83 -7.27 -5.56 7.01
CA SER A 83 -5.92 -5.95 6.60
C SER A 83 -5.77 -7.47 6.46
N ILE A 84 -6.36 -8.25 7.37
CA ILE A 84 -6.44 -9.72 7.27
C ILE A 84 -7.25 -10.15 6.04
N LEU A 85 -8.39 -9.49 5.77
CA LEU A 85 -9.19 -9.79 4.58
C LEU A 85 -8.42 -9.51 3.29
N CYS A 86 -7.62 -8.44 3.26
CA CYS A 86 -6.74 -8.16 2.13
C CYS A 86 -5.72 -9.29 1.92
N ASP A 87 -5.11 -9.78 3.00
CA ASP A 87 -4.18 -10.90 2.94
C ASP A 87 -4.85 -12.16 2.36
N ILE A 88 -5.97 -12.59 2.94
CA ILE A 88 -6.72 -13.77 2.48
C ILE A 88 -7.08 -13.66 0.99
N ASN A 89 -7.56 -12.49 0.55
CA ASN A 89 -7.98 -12.28 -0.83
C ASN A 89 -6.82 -12.30 -1.82
N ARG A 90 -5.64 -11.82 -1.41
CA ARG A 90 -4.43 -11.79 -2.25
C ARG A 90 -3.56 -13.04 -2.10
N LYS A 91 -3.86 -13.88 -1.11
CA LYS A 91 -3.14 -15.11 -0.78
C LYS A 91 -1.66 -14.85 -0.59
N PHE A 92 -1.31 -13.89 0.28
CA PHE A 92 0.09 -13.75 0.64
C PHE A 92 0.54 -14.99 1.43
N GLY A 93 1.86 -15.22 1.46
CA GLY A 93 2.46 -16.28 2.27
C GLY A 93 2.52 -15.83 3.73
N ASP A 94 3.72 -15.73 4.28
CA ASP A 94 3.89 -15.16 5.62
C ASP A 94 3.62 -13.65 5.62
N VAL A 95 2.87 -13.17 6.61
CA VAL A 95 2.52 -11.75 6.76
C VAL A 95 2.87 -11.24 8.15
N ILE A 96 3.51 -10.07 8.20
CA ILE A 96 3.65 -9.27 9.43
C ILE A 96 2.71 -8.07 9.32
N PHE A 97 1.90 -7.88 10.36
CA PHE A 97 1.06 -6.70 10.51
C PHE A 97 1.75 -5.68 11.42
N GLU A 98 1.73 -4.42 11.04
CA GLU A 98 2.37 -3.31 11.75
C GLU A 98 1.37 -2.15 11.91
N THR A 99 1.19 -1.68 13.14
CA THR A 99 0.40 -0.49 13.54
C THR A 99 1.21 0.29 14.58
N ASP A 100 0.86 1.56 14.79
CA ASP A 100 1.46 2.45 15.80
C ASP A 100 0.72 2.43 17.16
N ASN A 101 -0.39 1.69 17.25
CA ASN A 101 -1.20 1.51 18.47
C ASN A 101 -0.86 0.25 19.28
#